data_AF-A0A260MFA0-F1
#
_entry.id   AF-A0A260MFA0-F1
#
_cell.length_a   1.000
_cell.length_b   1.000
_cell.length_c   1.000
_cell.angle_alpha   90.00
_cell.angle_beta   90.00
_cell.angle_gamma   90.00
#
_symmetry.space_group_name_H-M   'P 1'
#
loop_
_entity.id
_entity.type
_entity.pdbx_description
1 polymer ?
#
loop_
_entity_poly.entity_id
_entity_poly.type
_entity_poly.pdbx_seq_one_letter_code
_entity_poly.pdbx_strand_id
1 'polypeptide(L)'
;MVASMQEVLERNAYELREHLYVEDYTNISEKMTGEFVQETVRLLINYCLARSALVDTTRANITKLSEKAGGEPARWAKKECAEKTKLHFDKPEYKFLQDLRNYCCHYSVPTLNASLKWPVGEGSGDLRHEVTLMAEPMLKWSNWSSPAWAYIEQNIAEGIAVVPLVSAYQDDVLAFYDWLPADAAEAFTDELLATGRQWEELEELKATCRSSHL
;
A
#
# COMPACT_ATOMS: atom_id res chain seq x y z
N MET A 1 -6.07 8.19 19.71
CA MET A 1 -4.71 8.24 19.15
C MET A 1 -4.87 8.20 17.63
N VAL A 2 -4.39 9.21 16.91
CA VAL A 2 -4.44 9.24 15.43
C VAL A 2 -3.42 8.23 14.93
N ALA A 3 -3.85 7.28 14.11
CA ALA A 3 -2.94 6.29 13.55
C ALA A 3 -1.94 6.97 12.60
N SER A 4 -0.67 6.56 12.66
CA SER A 4 0.31 6.99 11.66
C SER A 4 -0.10 6.50 10.27
N MET A 5 0.30 7.18 9.20
CA MET A 5 0.01 6.69 7.84
C MET A 5 0.66 5.32 7.58
N GLN A 6 1.73 4.98 8.31
CA GLN A 6 2.33 3.67 8.31
C GLN A 6 1.35 2.64 8.91
N GLU A 7 0.79 2.89 10.09
CA GLU A 7 -0.20 2.00 10.72
C GLU A 7 -1.45 1.82 9.84
N VAL A 8 -1.89 2.88 9.15
CA VAL A 8 -2.99 2.80 8.18
C VAL A 8 -2.64 1.86 7.04
N LEU A 9 -1.44 1.98 6.46
CA LEU A 9 -0.97 1.08 5.40
C LEU A 9 -0.88 -0.37 5.89
N GLU A 10 -0.27 -0.59 7.05
CA GLU A 10 -0.09 -1.92 7.65
C GLU A 10 -1.43 -2.61 7.91
N ARG A 11 -2.41 -1.87 8.43
CA ARG A 11 -3.76 -2.38 8.64
C ARG A 11 -4.44 -2.77 7.34
N ASN A 12 -4.34 -1.93 6.29
CA ASN A 12 -4.90 -2.27 4.98
C ASN A 12 -4.21 -3.50 4.36
N ALA A 13 -2.89 -3.64 4.55
CA ALA A 13 -2.14 -4.80 4.11
C ALA A 13 -2.61 -6.08 4.83
N TYR A 14 -2.80 -5.99 6.15
CA TYR A 14 -3.32 -7.09 6.96
C TYR A 14 -4.72 -7.50 6.51
N GLU A 15 -5.68 -6.57 6.46
CA GLU A 15 -7.06 -6.86 6.06
C GLU A 15 -7.13 -7.49 4.66
N LEU A 16 -6.32 -7.00 3.71
CA LEU A 16 -6.22 -7.60 2.37
C LEU A 16 -5.65 -9.02 2.41
N ARG A 17 -4.55 -9.26 3.14
CA ARG A 17 -3.94 -10.60 3.22
C ARG A 17 -4.86 -11.60 3.88
N GLU A 18 -5.51 -11.21 4.98
CA GLU A 18 -6.47 -12.05 5.68
C GLU A 18 -7.65 -12.40 4.79
N HIS A 19 -8.19 -11.44 4.04
CA HIS A 19 -9.28 -11.69 3.09
C HIS A 19 -8.88 -12.65 1.97
N LEU A 20 -7.62 -12.59 1.52
CA LEU A 20 -7.08 -13.48 0.50
C LEU A 20 -6.69 -14.87 1.03
N TYR A 21 -6.64 -15.04 2.35
CA TYR A 21 -6.36 -16.32 2.99
C TYR A 21 -7.63 -17.18 2.98
N VAL A 22 -7.51 -18.39 2.40
CA VAL A 22 -8.62 -19.34 2.30
C VAL A 22 -8.17 -20.66 2.92
N GLU A 23 -8.67 -20.97 4.12
CA GLU A 23 -8.30 -22.18 4.86
C GLU A 23 -8.82 -23.47 4.22
N ASP A 24 -10.02 -23.42 3.64
CA ASP A 24 -10.67 -24.58 3.03
C ASP A 24 -10.62 -24.47 1.51
N TYR A 25 -9.74 -25.28 0.93
CA TYR A 25 -9.46 -25.33 -0.50
C TYR A 25 -10.53 -26.06 -1.32
N THR A 26 -11.53 -26.68 -0.68
CA THR A 26 -12.62 -27.32 -1.41
C THR A 26 -13.47 -26.27 -2.12
N ASN A 27 -13.80 -26.54 -3.39
CA ASN A 27 -14.65 -25.70 -4.24
C ASN A 27 -14.23 -24.22 -4.32
N ILE A 28 -12.94 -23.92 -4.37
CA ILE A 28 -12.44 -22.54 -4.37
C ILE A 28 -12.99 -21.68 -5.51
N SER A 29 -13.26 -22.29 -6.67
CA SER A 29 -13.94 -21.62 -7.79
C SER A 29 -15.38 -21.20 -7.46
N GLU A 30 -16.07 -21.94 -6.60
CA GLU A 30 -17.41 -21.59 -6.11
C GLU A 30 -17.34 -20.52 -5.02
N LYS A 31 -16.21 -20.45 -4.27
CA LYS A 31 -15.94 -19.44 -3.25
C LYS A 31 -15.47 -18.10 -3.83
N MET A 32 -15.00 -18.07 -5.07
CA MET A 32 -14.75 -16.85 -5.85
C MET A 32 -16.07 -16.21 -6.32
N THR A 33 -16.96 -15.93 -5.36
CA THR A 33 -18.23 -15.29 -5.61
C THR A 33 -18.03 -13.83 -6.02
N GLY A 34 -19.08 -13.21 -6.57
CA GLY A 34 -19.07 -11.78 -6.85
C GLY A 34 -18.73 -10.94 -5.61
N GLU A 35 -19.19 -11.34 -4.42
CA GLU A 35 -18.91 -10.67 -3.15
C GLU A 35 -17.43 -10.76 -2.77
N PHE A 36 -16.81 -11.94 -2.89
CA PHE A 36 -15.39 -12.12 -2.62
C PHE A 36 -14.52 -11.26 -3.53
N VAL A 37 -14.85 -11.22 -4.83
CA VAL A 37 -14.14 -10.40 -5.82
C VAL A 37 -14.31 -8.92 -5.52
N GLN A 38 -15.53 -8.48 -5.23
CA GLN A 38 -15.82 -7.09 -4.87
C GLN A 38 -15.04 -6.65 -3.63
N GLU A 39 -15.00 -7.48 -2.60
CA GLU A 39 -14.30 -7.17 -1.36
C GLU A 39 -12.78 -7.16 -1.54
N THR A 40 -12.24 -8.11 -2.32
CA THR A 40 -10.82 -8.12 -2.70
C THR A 40 -10.43 -6.81 -3.38
N VAL A 41 -11.24 -6.36 -4.34
CA VAL A 41 -11.00 -5.12 -5.10
C VAL A 41 -11.08 -3.91 -4.17
N ARG A 42 -12.08 -3.86 -3.27
CA ARG A 42 -12.22 -2.79 -2.27
C ARG A 42 -10.97 -2.69 -1.40
N LEU A 43 -10.50 -3.81 -0.84
CA LEU A 43 -9.31 -3.88 0.01
C LEU A 43 -8.03 -3.53 -0.77
N LEU A 44 -7.89 -3.99 -2.01
CA LEU A 44 -6.75 -3.67 -2.87
C LEU A 44 -6.68 -2.17 -3.18
N ILE A 45 -7.83 -1.54 -3.50
CA ILE A 45 -7.90 -0.09 -3.72
C ILE A 45 -7.54 0.66 -2.44
N ASN A 46 -8.08 0.25 -1.28
CA ASN A 46 -7.76 0.89 -0.01
C ASN A 46 -6.28 0.80 0.33
N TYR A 47 -5.65 -0.36 0.09
CA TYR A 47 -4.21 -0.52 0.24
C TYR A 47 -3.42 0.43 -0.68
N CYS A 48 -3.79 0.51 -1.97
CA CYS A 48 -3.13 1.40 -2.93
C CYS A 48 -3.29 2.89 -2.56
N LEU A 49 -4.44 3.26 -1.99
CA LEU A 49 -4.71 4.61 -1.49
C LEU A 49 -3.90 4.92 -0.23
N ALA A 50 -3.89 4.02 0.75
CA ALA A 50 -3.08 4.16 1.96
C ALA A 50 -1.59 4.29 1.62
N ARG A 51 -1.10 3.49 0.67
CA ARG A 51 0.26 3.59 0.14
C ARG A 51 0.56 4.97 -0.42
N SER A 52 -0.33 5.49 -1.26
CA SER A 52 -0.15 6.79 -1.90
C SER A 52 -0.13 7.91 -0.85
N ALA A 53 -1.05 7.85 0.12
CA ALA A 53 -1.10 8.78 1.24
C ALA A 53 0.15 8.73 2.12
N LEU A 54 0.69 7.54 2.41
CA LEU A 54 1.97 7.40 3.10
C LEU A 54 3.07 8.12 2.32
N VAL A 55 3.27 7.79 1.04
CA VAL A 55 4.30 8.41 0.21
C VAL A 55 4.19 9.94 0.17
N ASP A 56 2.98 10.47 0.01
CA ASP A 56 2.75 11.91 -0.06
C ASP A 56 3.03 12.61 1.27
N THR A 57 2.60 12.02 2.39
CA THR A 57 2.88 12.57 3.73
C THR A 57 4.37 12.47 4.08
N THR A 58 5.04 11.36 3.75
CA THR A 58 6.51 11.21 3.88
C THR A 58 7.25 12.34 3.16
N ARG A 59 6.92 12.56 1.88
CA ARG A 59 7.54 13.62 1.05
C ARG A 59 7.29 15.02 1.59
N ALA A 60 6.06 15.30 2.01
CA ALA A 60 5.70 16.60 2.57
C ALA A 60 6.54 16.90 3.83
N ASN A 61 6.71 15.90 4.70
CA ASN A 61 7.44 16.09 5.95
C ASN A 61 8.95 16.19 5.76
N ILE A 62 9.55 15.41 4.86
CA ILE A 62 10.96 15.61 4.46
C ILE A 62 11.18 17.03 3.91
N THR A 63 10.22 17.55 3.13
CA THR A 63 10.30 18.91 2.59
C THR A 63 10.24 19.95 3.70
N LYS A 64 9.26 19.86 4.60
CA LYS A 64 9.13 20.76 5.77
C LYS A 64 10.37 20.73 6.67
N LEU A 65 10.92 19.54 6.92
CA LEU A 65 12.16 19.37 7.68
C LEU A 65 13.34 20.09 7.02
N SER A 66 13.46 19.94 5.69
CA SER A 66 14.52 20.59 4.92
C SER A 66 14.40 22.11 4.96
N GLU A 67 13.18 22.65 4.93
CA GLU A 67 12.92 24.08 5.05
C GLU A 67 13.22 24.63 6.45
N LYS A 68 12.85 23.89 7.51
CA LYS A 68 13.10 24.28 8.90
C LYS A 68 14.58 24.25 9.28
N ALA A 69 15.30 23.20 8.87
CA ALA A 69 16.71 23.01 9.24
C ALA A 69 17.63 24.06 8.58
N GLY A 70 17.37 24.39 7.30
CA GLY A 70 18.21 25.30 6.52
C GLY A 70 19.65 24.80 6.32
N GLY A 71 20.32 25.24 5.25
CA GLY A 71 21.75 24.98 5.04
C GLY A 71 22.13 23.53 4.68
N GLU A 72 23.33 23.10 5.08
CA GLU A 72 23.93 21.79 4.75
C GLU A 72 23.15 20.57 5.28
N PRO A 73 22.65 20.56 6.54
CA PRO A 73 21.88 19.42 7.07
C PRO A 73 20.63 19.10 6.25
N ALA A 74 19.93 20.15 5.77
CA ALA A 74 18.77 20.00 4.88
C ALA A 74 19.15 19.40 3.52
N ARG A 75 20.30 19.81 2.96
CA ARG A 75 20.80 19.29 1.69
C ARG A 75 21.18 17.81 1.80
N TRP A 76 21.84 17.44 2.90
CA TRP A 76 22.19 16.05 3.22
C TRP A 76 20.94 15.17 3.37
N ALA A 77 19.97 15.58 4.19
CA ALA A 77 18.74 14.81 4.42
C ALA A 77 17.97 14.57 3.12
N LYS A 78 17.86 15.59 2.25
CA LYS A 78 17.19 15.44 0.94
C LYS A 78 17.92 14.47 0.02
N LYS A 79 19.26 14.49 0.01
CA LYS A 79 20.08 13.61 -0.83
C LYS A 79 20.00 12.16 -0.35
N GLU A 80 20.26 11.93 0.94
CA GLU A 80 20.28 10.57 1.49
C GLU A 80 18.88 9.93 1.44
N CYS A 81 17.84 10.71 1.71
CA CYS A 81 16.47 10.24 1.57
C CYS A 81 16.12 9.89 0.11
N ALA A 82 16.59 10.67 -0.88
CA ALA A 82 16.40 10.32 -2.29
C ALA A 82 17.13 9.01 -2.66
N GLU A 83 18.35 8.81 -2.16
CA GLU A 83 19.11 7.58 -2.38
C GLU A 83 18.42 6.36 -1.76
N LYS A 84 17.91 6.50 -0.53
CA LYS A 84 17.16 5.44 0.16
C LYS A 84 15.81 5.16 -0.48
N THR A 85 15.10 6.22 -0.91
CA THR A 85 13.87 6.07 -1.67
C THR A 85 14.12 5.28 -2.94
N LYS A 86 15.22 5.55 -3.64
CA LYS A 86 15.60 4.81 -4.84
C LYS A 86 15.94 3.35 -4.52
N LEU A 87 16.75 3.12 -3.48
CA LEU A 87 17.16 1.78 -3.05
C LEU A 87 15.96 0.88 -2.75
N HIS A 88 14.99 1.38 -1.99
CA HIS A 88 13.85 0.59 -1.56
C HIS A 88 12.72 0.56 -2.60
N PHE A 89 12.48 1.67 -3.30
CA PHE A 89 11.23 1.83 -4.06
C PHE A 89 11.36 2.03 -5.58
N ASP A 90 12.57 2.07 -6.14
CA ASP A 90 12.77 2.13 -7.61
C ASP A 90 12.69 0.73 -8.23
N LYS A 91 11.54 0.07 -8.03
CA LYS A 91 11.26 -1.30 -8.48
C LYS A 91 10.05 -1.34 -9.42
N PRO A 92 10.10 -2.10 -10.53
CA PRO A 92 8.98 -2.22 -11.48
C PRO A 92 7.64 -2.58 -10.83
N GLU A 93 7.64 -3.53 -9.89
CA GLU A 93 6.48 -3.98 -9.14
C GLU A 93 5.82 -2.88 -8.29
N TYR A 94 6.60 -1.91 -7.82
CA TYR A 94 6.08 -0.80 -7.01
C TYR A 94 5.59 0.36 -7.87
N LYS A 95 6.13 0.49 -9.08
CA LYS A 95 5.54 1.33 -10.12
C LYS A 95 4.21 0.75 -10.58
N PHE A 96 4.13 -0.57 -10.71
CA PHE A 96 2.86 -1.26 -10.94
C PHE A 96 1.84 -0.97 -9.84
N LEU A 97 2.17 -1.12 -8.56
CA LEU A 97 1.25 -0.76 -7.45
C LEU A 97 0.81 0.70 -7.49
N GLN A 98 1.71 1.62 -7.85
CA GLN A 98 1.39 3.03 -8.01
C GLN A 98 0.36 3.26 -9.13
N ASP A 99 0.60 2.67 -10.29
CA ASP A 99 -0.26 2.83 -11.46
C ASP A 99 -1.56 2.03 -11.34
N LEU A 100 -1.57 0.95 -10.56
CA LEU A 100 -2.73 0.11 -10.30
C LEU A 100 -3.88 0.90 -9.67
N ARG A 101 -3.56 1.82 -8.75
CA ARG A 101 -4.54 2.78 -8.23
C ARG A 101 -5.24 3.53 -9.37
N ASN A 102 -4.45 4.07 -10.29
CA ASN A 102 -4.97 4.89 -11.39
C ASN A 102 -5.77 4.03 -12.39
N TYR A 103 -5.33 2.80 -12.67
CA TYR A 103 -6.07 1.82 -13.44
C TYR A 103 -7.46 1.56 -12.82
N CYS A 104 -7.50 1.27 -11.51
CA CYS A 104 -8.74 1.02 -10.77
C CYS A 104 -9.67 2.23 -10.76
N CYS A 105 -9.14 3.45 -10.66
CA CYS A 105 -9.95 4.67 -10.60
C CYS A 105 -10.42 5.18 -11.96
N HIS A 106 -9.70 4.90 -13.05
CA HIS A 106 -9.92 5.58 -14.34
C HIS A 106 -10.17 4.65 -15.52
N TYR A 107 -10.04 3.33 -15.34
CA TYR A 107 -10.17 2.40 -16.44
C TYR A 107 -11.05 1.20 -16.10
N SER A 108 -10.64 0.35 -15.17
CA SER A 108 -11.38 -0.89 -14.88
C SER A 108 -11.00 -1.51 -13.55
N VAL A 109 -11.81 -2.47 -13.12
CA VAL A 109 -11.51 -3.33 -11.97
C VAL A 109 -10.56 -4.45 -12.44
N PRO A 110 -9.47 -4.76 -11.70
CA PRO A 110 -8.59 -5.87 -12.04
C PRO A 110 -9.35 -7.20 -12.05
N THR A 111 -9.12 -8.02 -13.08
CA THR A 111 -9.66 -9.39 -13.11
C THR A 111 -8.82 -10.28 -12.20
N LEU A 112 -9.49 -11.02 -11.32
CA LEU A 112 -8.84 -11.94 -10.38
C LEU A 112 -8.85 -13.36 -10.93
N ASN A 113 -7.78 -14.10 -10.65
CA ASN A 113 -7.72 -15.54 -10.84
C ASN A 113 -7.31 -16.21 -9.52
N ALA A 114 -7.95 -17.33 -9.20
CA ALA A 114 -7.63 -18.15 -8.04
C ALA A 114 -6.99 -19.44 -8.51
N SER A 115 -5.80 -19.76 -7.98
CA SER A 115 -5.07 -20.97 -8.33
C SER A 115 -4.62 -21.72 -7.09
N LEU A 116 -4.43 -23.03 -7.24
CA LEU A 116 -3.81 -23.88 -6.23
C LEU A 116 -2.38 -24.15 -6.67
N LYS A 117 -1.41 -23.62 -5.94
CA LYS A 117 0.02 -23.89 -6.16
C LYS A 117 0.46 -25.03 -5.26
N TRP A 118 0.94 -26.10 -5.89
CA TRP A 118 1.67 -27.16 -5.20
C TRP A 118 3.10 -26.67 -4.95
N PRO A 119 3.61 -26.72 -3.72
CA PRO A 119 5.02 -26.43 -3.49
C PRO A 119 5.88 -27.46 -4.24
N VAL A 120 6.79 -26.98 -5.08
CA VAL A 120 7.72 -27.83 -5.83
C VAL A 120 8.99 -28.02 -4.99
N GLY A 121 9.18 -29.23 -4.43
CA GLY A 121 10.35 -29.61 -3.63
C GLY A 121 10.12 -30.91 -2.83
N GLU A 122 11.21 -31.58 -2.40
CA GLU A 122 11.16 -32.77 -1.53
C GLU A 122 10.73 -32.39 -0.11
N GLY A 123 9.44 -32.27 0.09
CA GLY A 123 8.84 -32.04 1.39
C GLY A 123 7.37 -31.75 1.18
N SER A 124 6.51 -32.55 1.81
CA SER A 124 5.08 -32.35 1.88
C SER A 124 4.76 -30.94 2.38
N GLY A 125 4.68 -29.98 1.47
CA GLY A 125 4.18 -28.65 1.76
C GLY A 125 2.69 -28.64 1.53
N ASP A 126 1.97 -27.99 2.42
CA ASP A 126 0.53 -27.80 2.27
C ASP A 126 0.24 -27.06 0.95
N LEU A 127 -0.81 -27.50 0.28
CA LEU A 127 -1.37 -26.86 -0.91
C LEU A 127 -1.60 -25.37 -0.61
N ARG A 128 -1.03 -24.46 -1.40
CA ARG A 128 -1.20 -23.02 -1.19
C ARG A 128 -2.19 -22.47 -2.19
N HIS A 129 -3.25 -21.82 -1.69
CA HIS A 129 -4.09 -20.97 -2.51
C HIS A 129 -3.35 -19.67 -2.85
N GLU A 130 -3.45 -19.24 -4.10
CA GLU A 130 -2.92 -17.96 -4.55
C GLU A 130 -3.97 -17.23 -5.38
N VAL A 131 -4.34 -16.04 -4.92
CA VAL A 131 -5.10 -15.07 -5.71
C VAL A 131 -4.12 -14.19 -6.47
N THR A 132 -4.32 -14.14 -7.77
CA THR A 132 -3.51 -13.38 -8.72
C THR A 132 -4.37 -12.36 -9.47
N LEU A 133 -3.75 -11.25 -9.88
CA LEU A 133 -4.33 -10.35 -10.86
C LEU A 133 -3.98 -10.86 -12.26
N MET A 134 -4.99 -11.01 -13.12
CA MET A 134 -4.73 -11.38 -14.51
C MET A 134 -4.03 -10.22 -15.22
N ALA A 135 -2.82 -10.46 -15.69
CA ALA A 135 -1.99 -9.44 -16.33
C ALA A 135 -2.47 -9.08 -17.76
N GLU A 136 -2.96 -10.06 -18.53
CA GLU A 136 -3.34 -9.84 -19.93
C GLU A 136 -4.42 -8.75 -20.13
N PRO A 137 -5.54 -8.71 -19.38
CA PRO A 137 -6.51 -7.62 -19.49
C PRO A 137 -5.93 -6.24 -19.16
N MET A 138 -4.91 -6.18 -18.30
CA MET A 138 -4.32 -4.93 -17.82
C MET A 138 -3.51 -4.24 -18.91
N LEU A 139 -2.88 -4.99 -19.82
CA LEU A 139 -2.12 -4.47 -20.97
C LEU A 139 -2.97 -3.67 -21.96
N LYS A 140 -4.30 -3.70 -21.84
CA LYS A 140 -5.20 -2.87 -22.65
C LYS A 140 -5.17 -1.39 -22.25
N TRP A 141 -4.71 -1.06 -21.06
CA TRP A 141 -4.63 0.32 -20.59
C TRP A 141 -3.28 0.94 -20.95
N SER A 142 -3.26 2.00 -21.75
CA SER A 142 -2.03 2.60 -22.28
C SER A 142 -1.24 3.46 -21.30
N ASN A 143 -1.80 3.77 -20.12
CA ASN A 143 -1.23 4.75 -19.19
C ASN A 143 -0.37 4.11 -18.08
N TRP A 144 0.00 2.84 -18.21
CA TRP A 144 1.05 2.27 -17.36
C TRP A 144 2.37 2.98 -17.65
N SER A 145 3.14 3.26 -16.60
CA SER A 145 4.54 3.62 -16.76
C SER A 145 5.34 2.47 -17.37
N SER A 146 6.44 2.77 -18.07
CA SER A 146 7.26 1.73 -18.70
C SER A 146 7.74 0.63 -17.73
N PRO A 147 8.15 0.92 -16.48
CA PRO A 147 8.49 -0.12 -15.51
C PRO A 147 7.28 -0.98 -15.11
N ALA A 148 6.11 -0.36 -14.89
CA ALA A 148 4.89 -1.10 -14.58
C ALA A 148 4.49 -2.02 -15.74
N TRP A 149 4.58 -1.53 -16.97
CA TRP A 149 4.31 -2.33 -18.17
C TRP A 149 5.22 -3.56 -18.25
N ALA A 150 6.54 -3.37 -18.08
CA ALA A 150 7.51 -4.46 -18.09
C ALA A 150 7.20 -5.51 -16.99
N TYR A 151 6.77 -5.06 -15.82
CA TYR A 151 6.35 -5.97 -14.74
C TYR A 151 5.09 -6.77 -15.11
N ILE A 152 4.08 -6.14 -15.73
CA ILE A 152 2.88 -6.84 -16.19
C ILE A 152 3.24 -7.89 -17.26
N GLU A 153 4.08 -7.53 -18.23
CA GLU A 153 4.52 -8.44 -19.29
C GLU A 153 5.23 -9.69 -18.74
N GLN A 154 6.10 -9.51 -17.74
CA GLN A 154 6.81 -10.62 -17.08
C GLN A 154 5.86 -11.59 -16.38
N ASN A 155 4.65 -11.14 -16.00
CA ASN A 155 3.67 -11.92 -15.23
C ASN A 155 2.44 -12.32 -16.07
N ILE A 156 2.48 -12.27 -17.40
CA ILE A 156 1.33 -12.65 -18.26
C ILE A 156 0.87 -14.08 -18.00
N ALA A 157 1.81 -15.03 -17.91
CA ALA A 157 1.49 -16.46 -17.85
C ALA A 157 0.90 -16.88 -16.50
N GLU A 158 1.45 -16.39 -15.39
CA GLU A 158 1.05 -16.79 -14.03
C GLU A 158 0.07 -15.82 -13.37
N GLY A 159 -0.03 -14.59 -13.88
CA GLY A 159 -0.67 -13.49 -13.18
C GLY A 159 0.24 -12.90 -12.09
N ILE A 160 -0.22 -11.80 -11.50
CA ILE A 160 0.52 -11.07 -10.47
C ILE A 160 -0.02 -11.49 -9.10
N ALA A 161 0.78 -12.19 -8.30
CA ALA A 161 0.41 -12.62 -6.96
C ALA A 161 0.30 -11.42 -6.00
N VAL A 162 -0.88 -11.22 -5.41
CA VAL A 162 -1.18 -10.02 -4.60
C VAL A 162 -0.47 -10.06 -3.25
N VAL A 163 -0.52 -11.19 -2.55
CA VAL A 163 0.04 -11.31 -1.20
C VAL A 163 1.56 -11.09 -1.18
N PRO A 164 2.37 -11.74 -2.02
CA PRO A 164 3.82 -11.48 -2.06
C PRO A 164 4.15 -10.02 -2.41
N LEU A 165 3.41 -9.43 -3.35
CA LEU A 165 3.61 -8.04 -3.77
C LEU A 165 3.39 -7.04 -2.64
N VAL A 166 2.28 -7.21 -1.90
CA VAL A 166 1.92 -6.35 -0.76
C VAL A 166 2.91 -6.52 0.40
N SER A 167 3.31 -7.76 0.69
CA SER A 167 4.30 -8.04 1.75
C SER A 167 5.67 -7.47 1.42
N ALA A 168 6.18 -7.65 0.19
CA ALA A 168 7.46 -7.09 -0.22
C ALA A 168 7.50 -5.56 -0.07
N TYR A 169 6.42 -4.88 -0.49
CA TYR A 169 6.32 -3.43 -0.31
C TYR A 169 6.29 -3.04 1.16
N GLN A 170 5.58 -3.78 2.01
CA GLN A 170 5.51 -3.52 3.44
C GLN A 170 6.89 -3.68 4.11
N ASP A 171 7.64 -4.73 3.75
CA ASP A 171 8.99 -4.97 4.27
C ASP A 171 9.94 -3.81 3.91
N ASP A 172 9.85 -3.28 2.68
CA ASP A 172 10.63 -2.11 2.27
C ASP A 172 10.19 -0.81 2.96
N VAL A 173 8.90 -0.67 3.26
CA VAL A 173 8.40 0.46 4.07
C VAL A 173 9.01 0.39 5.46
N LEU A 174 8.95 -0.77 6.13
CA LEU A 174 9.54 -0.96 7.45
C LEU A 174 11.04 -0.65 7.43
N ALA A 175 11.78 -1.22 6.48
CA ALA A 175 13.22 -0.99 6.35
C ALA A 175 13.56 0.49 6.08
N PHE A 176 12.73 1.20 5.30
CA PHE A 176 12.91 2.62 5.05
C PHE A 176 12.68 3.46 6.32
N TYR A 177 11.62 3.17 7.07
CA TYR A 177 11.28 3.90 8.29
C TYR A 177 12.24 3.59 9.45
N ASP A 178 12.75 2.37 9.55
CA ASP A 178 13.80 1.98 10.50
C ASP A 178 15.11 2.75 10.26
N TRP A 179 15.43 3.06 9.01
CA TRP A 179 16.60 3.86 8.67
C TRP A 179 16.38 5.37 8.87
N LEU A 180 15.14 5.86 8.75
CA LEU A 180 14.86 7.28 8.70
C LEU A 180 15.37 7.98 9.99
N PRO A 181 16.21 9.03 9.89
CA PRO A 181 16.84 9.63 11.06
C PRO A 181 15.84 10.03 12.15
N ALA A 182 16.19 9.83 13.43
CA ALA A 182 15.32 10.12 14.57
C ALA A 182 14.76 11.56 14.56
N ASP A 183 15.56 12.56 14.17
CA ASP A 183 15.13 13.96 14.04
C ASP A 183 14.07 14.16 12.95
N ALA A 184 14.11 13.33 11.90
CA ALA A 184 13.06 13.31 10.89
C ALA A 184 11.79 12.66 11.47
N ALA A 185 11.93 11.50 12.14
CA ALA A 185 10.85 10.79 12.82
C ALA A 185 10.13 11.63 13.91
N GLU A 186 10.85 12.51 14.60
CA GLU A 186 10.28 13.42 15.60
C GLU A 186 9.37 14.48 14.95
N ALA A 187 9.76 15.05 13.80
CA ALA A 187 8.88 15.95 13.05
C ALA A 187 7.63 15.26 12.46
N PHE A 188 7.71 13.96 12.17
CA PHE A 188 6.53 13.14 11.84
C PHE A 188 5.60 12.97 13.05
N THR A 189 6.16 12.91 14.27
CA THR A 189 5.43 12.75 15.52
C THR A 189 4.69 14.04 15.93
N ASP A 190 5.27 15.21 15.67
CA ASP A 190 4.64 16.51 15.91
C ASP A 190 3.36 16.74 15.08
N GLU A 191 3.35 16.28 13.83
CA GLU A 191 2.17 16.37 12.96
C GLU A 191 1.06 15.40 13.38
N LEU A 192 1.43 14.22 13.90
CA LEU A 192 0.48 13.28 14.53
C LEU A 192 -0.21 13.89 15.74
N LEU A 193 0.56 14.57 16.59
CA LEU A 193 0.01 15.30 17.74
C LEU A 193 -0.85 16.49 17.30
N ALA A 194 -0.48 17.21 16.24
CA ALA A 194 -1.27 18.31 15.69
C ALA A 194 -2.62 17.83 15.12
N THR A 195 -2.62 16.72 14.39
CA THR A 195 -3.84 16.11 13.86
C THR A 195 -4.73 15.60 14.99
N GLY A 196 -4.14 15.01 16.04
CA GLY A 196 -4.87 14.61 17.24
C GLY A 196 -5.60 15.76 17.93
N ARG A 197 -4.93 16.90 18.11
CA ARG A 197 -5.52 18.11 18.69
C ARG A 197 -6.68 18.65 17.85
N GLN A 198 -6.53 18.67 16.53
CA GLN A 198 -7.62 19.11 15.61
C GLN A 198 -8.87 18.22 15.71
N TRP A 199 -8.70 16.92 15.93
CA TRP A 199 -9.82 16.00 16.14
C TRP A 199 -10.52 16.23 17.49
N GLU A 200 -9.76 16.51 18.55
CA GLU A 200 -10.32 16.85 19.86
C GLU A 200 -11.14 18.15 19.81
N GLU A 201 -10.59 19.20 19.18
CA GLU A 201 -11.29 20.48 18.96
C GLU A 201 -12.60 20.29 18.18
N LEU A 202 -12.60 19.41 17.17
CA LEU A 202 -13.77 19.14 16.35
C LEU A 202 -14.86 18.34 17.11
N GLU A 203 -14.47 17.44 18.01
CA GLU A 203 -15.41 16.75 18.90
C GLU A 203 -15.99 17.69 19.97
N GLU A 204 -15.19 18.61 20.51
CA GLU A 204 -15.67 19.66 21.42
C GLU A 204 -16.67 20.60 20.73
N LEU A 205 -16.39 21.00 19.49
CA LEU A 205 -17.29 21.79 18.65
C LEU A 205 -18.62 21.04 18.38
N LYS A 206 -18.56 19.76 18.02
CA LYS A 206 -19.76 18.93 17.82
C LYS A 206 -20.58 18.80 19.11
N ALA A 207 -19.93 18.61 20.25
CA ALA A 207 -20.60 18.50 21.54
C ALA A 207 -21.30 19.82 21.90
N THR A 208 -20.63 20.96 21.68
CA THR A 208 -21.18 22.29 21.90
C THR A 208 -22.34 22.61 20.97
N CYS A 209 -22.26 22.26 19.69
CA CYS A 209 -23.39 22.43 18.76
C CYS A 209 -24.60 21.57 19.14
N ARG A 210 -24.39 20.34 19.63
CA ARG A 210 -25.50 19.45 20.08
C ARG A 210 -26.17 19.95 21.36
N SER A 211 -25.42 20.54 22.29
CA SER A 211 -26.00 21.12 23.52
C SER A 211 -26.68 22.47 23.28
N SER A 212 -26.37 23.16 22.18
CA SER A 212 -26.98 24.44 21.77
C SER A 212 -28.32 24.29 21.03
N HIS A 213 -28.78 23.05 20.80
CA HIS A 213 -30.05 22.72 20.11
C HIS A 213 -31.04 21.95 21.00
N LEU A 214 -30.80 21.95 22.31
CA LEU A 214 -31.73 21.53 23.38
C LEU A 214 -32.15 22.76 24.19
#